data_AF-A0A3D0R124-F1
#
_entry.id   AF-A0A3D0R124-F1
#
_cell.length_a   1.000
_cell.length_b   1.000
_cell.length_c   1.000
_cell.angle_alpha   90.00
_cell.angle_beta   90.00
_cell.angle_gamma   90.00
#
_symmetry.space_group_name_H-M   'P 1'
#
loop_
_entity.id
_entity.type
_entity.pdbx_description
1 polymer ?
#
loop_
_entity_poly.entity_id
_entity_poly.type
_entity_poly.pdbx_seq_one_letter_code
_entity_poly.pdbx_strand_id
1 'polypeptide(L)'
;MAHTWADRDLASAQWLLSAAPGTAREWATDGFADLRCGNPFTTVSLLDLYVHALAGTSQPGRVAVFLREHVGGPVFFDTRNHRYHALVPPGAARLWHLSSVPGTSCAGVGKLVTVPMPGRARPDTGPVHWVVPMDGPGALCSPVEVAQIAHAGYARVILRERAEHE
;
A
#
# COMPACT_ATOMS: atom_id res chain seq x y z
N MET A 1 -19.76 18.22 -13.52
CA MET A 1 -18.48 17.49 -13.72
C MET A 1 -18.17 16.62 -12.51
N ALA A 2 -18.99 15.59 -12.26
CA ALA A 2 -18.80 14.61 -11.18
C ALA A 2 -18.52 13.18 -11.72
N HIS A 3 -18.48 13.02 -13.04
CA HIS A 3 -18.23 11.72 -13.69
C HIS A 3 -16.77 11.25 -13.54
N THR A 4 -15.77 12.15 -13.45
CA THR A 4 -14.35 11.78 -13.60
C THR A 4 -13.74 10.95 -12.45
N TRP A 5 -14.21 11.10 -11.21
CA TRP A 5 -13.66 10.35 -10.06
C TRP A 5 -14.32 8.98 -9.91
N ALA A 6 -15.64 8.92 -10.08
CA ALA A 6 -16.39 7.66 -10.02
C ALA A 6 -16.01 6.74 -11.19
N ASP A 7 -15.80 7.30 -12.39
CA ASP A 7 -15.32 6.56 -13.56
C ASP A 7 -13.91 6.00 -13.32
N ARG A 8 -13.04 6.78 -12.66
CA ARG A 8 -11.68 6.34 -12.28
C ARG A 8 -11.72 5.22 -11.25
N ASP A 9 -12.49 5.38 -10.18
CA ASP A 9 -12.64 4.36 -9.14
C ASP A 9 -13.19 3.05 -9.73
N LEU A 10 -14.18 3.14 -10.61
CA LEU A 10 -14.73 1.99 -11.32
C LEU A 10 -13.68 1.32 -12.21
N ALA A 11 -12.92 2.08 -12.98
CA ALA A 11 -11.87 1.54 -13.84
C ALA A 11 -10.74 0.87 -13.02
N SER A 12 -10.32 1.51 -11.93
CA SER A 12 -9.35 0.94 -10.97
C SER A 12 -9.87 -0.34 -10.32
N ALA A 13 -11.16 -0.38 -9.97
CA ALA A 13 -11.80 -1.57 -9.42
C ALA A 13 -11.83 -2.72 -10.43
N GLN A 14 -12.25 -2.45 -11.67
CA GLN A 14 -12.25 -3.45 -12.75
C GLN A 14 -10.85 -4.00 -13.01
N TRP A 15 -9.84 -3.13 -13.03
CA TRP A 15 -8.45 -3.53 -13.20
C TRP A 15 -7.94 -4.41 -12.06
N LEU A 16 -8.23 -4.06 -10.80
CA LEU A 16 -7.88 -4.89 -9.64
C LEU A 16 -8.59 -6.25 -9.66
N LEU A 17 -9.88 -6.29 -10.03
CA LEU A 17 -10.65 -7.55 -10.13
C LEU A 17 -10.14 -8.48 -11.23
N SER A 18 -9.46 -7.97 -12.26
CA SER A 18 -8.80 -8.82 -13.25
C SER A 18 -7.77 -9.77 -12.61
N ALA A 19 -7.22 -9.42 -11.43
CA ALA A 19 -6.29 -10.25 -10.67
C ALA A 19 -6.95 -11.45 -9.96
N ALA A 20 -8.26 -11.37 -9.69
CA ALA A 20 -8.99 -12.36 -8.93
C ALA A 20 -10.46 -12.46 -9.40
N PRO A 21 -10.70 -13.15 -10.52
CA PRO A 21 -12.07 -13.40 -10.99
C PRO A 21 -12.89 -14.10 -9.89
N GLY A 22 -14.07 -13.56 -9.59
CA GLY A 22 -15.02 -14.15 -8.63
C GLY A 22 -15.12 -13.45 -7.27
N THR A 23 -14.17 -12.56 -6.91
CA THR A 23 -14.20 -11.82 -5.63
C THR A 23 -15.05 -10.55 -5.66
N ALA A 24 -15.63 -10.20 -6.82
CA ALA A 24 -16.41 -8.98 -7.00
C ALA A 24 -17.59 -8.83 -6.02
N ARG A 25 -18.26 -9.94 -5.69
CA ARG A 25 -19.40 -9.93 -4.76
C ARG A 25 -18.97 -9.65 -3.32
N GLU A 26 -17.90 -10.30 -2.87
CA GLU A 26 -17.28 -10.05 -1.56
C GLU A 26 -16.84 -8.59 -1.47
N TRP A 27 -16.15 -8.10 -2.50
CA TRP A 27 -15.64 -6.74 -2.53
C TRP A 27 -16.73 -5.68 -2.42
N ALA A 28 -17.86 -5.90 -3.10
CA ALA A 28 -19.04 -5.02 -3.03
C ALA A 28 -19.76 -5.07 -1.67
N THR A 29 -19.71 -6.22 -0.98
CA THR A 29 -20.38 -6.41 0.31
C THR A 29 -19.54 -5.84 1.45
N ASP A 30 -18.26 -6.24 1.50
CA ASP A 30 -17.38 -5.99 2.64
C ASP A 30 -16.52 -4.73 2.44
N GLY A 31 -16.38 -4.26 1.19
CA GLY A 31 -15.54 -3.10 0.86
C GLY A 31 -14.05 -3.43 0.74
N PHE A 32 -13.65 -4.69 0.91
CA PHE A 32 -12.32 -5.22 0.69
C PHE A 32 -12.42 -6.70 0.25
N ALA A 33 -11.39 -7.24 -0.39
CA ALA A 33 -11.36 -8.62 -0.84
C ALA A 33 -9.91 -9.12 -0.97
N ASP A 34 -9.71 -10.42 -0.86
CA ASP A 34 -8.40 -11.02 -1.05
C ASP A 34 -8.07 -11.19 -2.54
N LEU A 35 -7.07 -10.44 -3.01
CA LEU A 35 -6.62 -10.45 -4.40
C LEU A 35 -5.29 -11.20 -4.53
N ARG A 36 -5.19 -12.00 -5.60
CA ARG A 36 -3.99 -12.79 -5.89
C ARG A 36 -2.94 -11.93 -6.60
N CYS A 37 -1.77 -11.79 -6.00
CA CYS A 37 -0.63 -11.10 -6.59
C CYS A 37 -0.05 -11.87 -7.79
N GLY A 38 0.49 -11.17 -8.77
CA GLY A 38 1.27 -11.78 -9.86
C GLY A 38 1.05 -11.18 -11.25
N ASN A 39 -0.18 -10.75 -11.58
CA ASN A 39 -0.48 -10.02 -12.81
C ASN A 39 -1.91 -9.43 -12.70
N PRO A 40 -2.06 -8.27 -12.06
CA PRO A 40 -1.43 -7.07 -12.61
C PRO A 40 -0.59 -6.25 -11.62
N PHE A 41 -0.51 -6.68 -10.36
CA PHE A 41 0.32 -6.05 -9.34
C PHE A 41 0.95 -7.08 -8.39
N THR A 42 1.85 -6.59 -7.56
CA THR A 42 2.14 -7.17 -6.26
C THR A 42 2.15 -6.07 -5.20
N THR A 43 2.29 -6.42 -3.92
CA THR A 43 2.33 -5.45 -2.82
C THR A 43 3.64 -5.52 -2.07
N VAL A 44 4.21 -4.36 -1.78
CA VAL A 44 5.24 -4.22 -0.75
C VAL A 44 4.58 -3.76 0.53
N SER A 45 4.89 -4.41 1.64
CA SER A 45 4.40 -4.05 2.95
C SER A 45 5.51 -3.47 3.83
N LEU A 46 5.23 -2.31 4.42
CA LEU A 46 6.10 -1.53 5.29
C LEU A 46 5.46 -1.44 6.68
N LEU A 47 6.26 -1.53 7.75
CA LEU A 47 5.78 -1.26 9.10
C LEU A 47 5.39 0.22 9.24
N ASP A 48 4.32 0.50 9.98
CA ASP A 48 3.84 1.85 10.24
C ASP A 48 4.91 2.73 10.90
N LEU A 49 5.62 2.17 11.87
CA LEU A 49 6.81 2.67 12.53
C LEU A 49 7.82 3.30 11.55
N TYR A 50 8.16 2.63 10.45
CA TYR A 50 9.15 3.14 9.49
C TYR A 50 8.61 4.35 8.73
N VAL A 51 7.36 4.27 8.29
CA VAL A 51 6.70 5.36 7.58
C VAL A 51 6.53 6.57 8.49
N HIS A 52 6.10 6.38 9.74
CA HIS A 52 5.90 7.47 10.71
C HIS A 52 7.21 8.09 11.17
N ALA A 53 8.26 7.28 11.36
CA ALA A 53 9.58 7.77 11.73
C ALA A 53 10.15 8.69 10.64
N LEU A 54 9.99 8.29 9.36
CA LEU A 54 10.45 9.09 8.23
C LEU A 54 9.56 10.32 7.97
N ALA A 55 8.23 10.16 8.05
CA ALA A 55 7.28 11.26 7.91
C ALA A 55 7.34 12.28 9.06
N GLY A 56 7.94 11.89 10.20
CA GLY A 56 8.00 12.71 11.42
C GLY A 56 6.65 12.88 12.11
N THR A 57 5.66 12.05 11.79
CA THR A 57 4.28 12.16 12.28
C THR A 57 3.54 10.82 12.12
N SER A 58 2.61 10.54 13.04
CA SER A 58 1.63 9.46 12.92
C SER A 58 0.23 9.97 12.54
N GLN A 59 0.05 11.29 12.36
CA GLN A 59 -1.23 11.89 11.98
C GLN A 59 -1.64 11.40 10.58
N PRO A 60 -2.79 10.70 10.42
CA PRO A 60 -3.14 10.03 9.16
C PRO A 60 -3.12 10.94 7.93
N GLY A 61 -3.67 12.16 8.03
CA GLY A 61 -3.69 13.11 6.92
C GLY A 61 -2.30 13.57 6.48
N ARG A 62 -1.37 13.78 7.41
CA ARG A 62 0.00 14.17 7.08
C ARG A 62 0.80 13.01 6.49
N VAL A 63 0.60 11.80 7.01
CA VAL A 63 1.21 10.59 6.43
C VAL A 63 0.71 10.35 5.01
N ALA A 64 -0.57 10.58 4.74
CA ALA A 64 -1.15 10.45 3.40
C ALA A 64 -0.54 11.44 2.39
N VAL A 65 -0.27 12.69 2.81
CA VAL A 65 0.44 13.68 1.99
C VAL A 65 1.87 13.21 1.72
N PHE A 66 2.61 12.85 2.78
CA PHE A 66 3.98 12.35 2.67
C PHE A 66 4.10 11.18 1.69
N LEU A 67 3.27 10.14 1.85
CA LEU A 67 3.31 8.97 0.98
C LEU A 67 3.00 9.32 -0.48
N ARG A 68 2.02 10.19 -0.73
CA ARG A 68 1.66 10.61 -2.09
C ARG A 68 2.82 11.32 -2.80
N GLU A 69 3.55 12.16 -2.07
CA GLU A 69 4.69 12.90 -2.62
C GLU A 69 5.91 12.00 -2.89
N HIS A 70 6.04 10.88 -2.18
CA HIS A 70 7.26 10.08 -2.18
C HIS A 70 7.17 8.74 -2.91
N VAL A 71 6.00 8.13 -3.10
CA VAL A 71 5.89 6.81 -3.79
C VAL A 71 5.17 6.84 -5.14
N GLY A 72 4.58 7.98 -5.50
CA GLY A 72 3.96 8.20 -6.81
C GLY A 72 2.78 7.26 -7.16
N GLY A 73 2.18 6.58 -6.18
CA GLY A 73 1.17 5.58 -6.44
C GLY A 73 0.35 5.16 -5.20
N PRO A 74 -0.52 4.14 -5.37
CA PRO A 74 -1.53 3.79 -4.40
C PRO A 74 -0.98 3.00 -3.21
N VAL A 75 -1.40 3.44 -2.03
CA VAL A 75 -1.04 2.83 -0.75
C VAL A 75 -2.28 2.66 0.10
N PHE A 76 -2.47 1.49 0.68
CA PHE A 76 -3.48 1.25 1.69
C PHE A 76 -2.85 0.87 3.02
N PHE A 77 -3.60 1.05 4.10
CA PHE A 77 -3.18 0.69 5.46
C PHE A 77 -3.97 -0.50 5.96
N ASP A 78 -3.30 -1.52 6.50
CA ASP A 78 -3.89 -2.63 7.24
C ASP A 78 -3.78 -2.35 8.73
N THR A 79 -4.92 -2.04 9.36
CA THR A 79 -4.99 -1.68 10.78
C THR A 79 -4.74 -2.87 11.69
N ARG A 80 -4.96 -4.10 11.23
CA ARG A 80 -4.76 -5.32 12.04
C ARG A 80 -3.28 -5.62 12.23
N ASN A 81 -2.49 -5.33 11.20
CA ASN A 81 -1.07 -5.66 11.16
C ASN A 81 -0.16 -4.45 11.35
N HIS A 82 -0.72 -3.24 11.40
CA HIS A 82 0.04 -1.99 11.49
C HIS A 82 1.00 -1.82 10.30
N ARG A 83 0.50 -2.03 9.08
CA ARG A 83 1.31 -2.01 7.85
C ARG A 83 0.73 -1.14 6.77
N TYR A 84 1.60 -0.40 6.09
CA TYR A 84 1.30 0.23 4.81
C TYR A 84 1.61 -0.75 3.68
N HIS A 85 0.69 -0.92 2.75
CA HIS A 85 0.85 -1.75 1.57
C HIS A 85 0.83 -0.87 0.32
N ALA A 86 1.97 -0.79 -0.37
CA ALA A 86 2.11 -0.12 -1.65
C ALA A 86 1.84 -1.12 -2.77
N LEU A 87 0.94 -0.80 -3.71
CA LEU A 87 0.82 -1.61 -4.93
C LEU A 87 1.95 -1.24 -5.87
N VAL A 88 2.73 -2.23 -6.29
CA VAL A 88 3.90 -2.08 -7.15
C VAL A 88 3.82 -3.02 -8.36
N PRO A 89 4.57 -2.77 -9.44
CA PRO A 89 4.64 -3.68 -10.58
C PRO A 89 5.03 -5.11 -10.15
N PRO A 90 4.47 -6.18 -10.75
CA PRO A 90 4.73 -7.57 -10.35
C PRO A 90 6.22 -7.96 -10.31
N GLY A 91 7.05 -7.34 -11.15
CA GLY A 91 8.50 -7.56 -11.18
C GLY A 91 9.23 -7.15 -9.90
N ALA A 92 8.64 -6.28 -9.06
CA ALA A 92 9.24 -5.80 -7.82
C ALA A 92 9.59 -6.93 -6.85
N ALA A 93 8.77 -7.99 -6.78
CA ALA A 93 9.00 -9.14 -5.91
C ALA A 93 10.35 -9.83 -6.19
N ARG A 94 10.80 -9.83 -7.46
CA ARG A 94 12.08 -10.42 -7.85
C ARG A 94 13.27 -9.64 -7.34
N LEU A 95 13.14 -8.35 -7.05
CA LEU A 95 14.26 -7.51 -6.61
C LEU A 95 14.15 -7.16 -5.12
N TRP A 96 12.96 -7.26 -4.52
CA TRP A 96 12.73 -6.86 -3.13
C TRP A 96 13.56 -7.67 -2.13
N HIS A 97 13.85 -8.94 -2.41
CA HIS A 97 14.69 -9.77 -1.55
C HIS A 97 16.12 -9.20 -1.38
N LEU A 98 16.58 -8.35 -2.31
CA LEU A 98 17.87 -7.68 -2.23
C LEU A 98 17.86 -6.43 -1.34
N SER A 99 16.68 -5.89 -1.01
CA SER A 99 16.56 -4.69 -0.16
C SER A 99 16.90 -4.96 1.31
N SER A 100 16.80 -6.20 1.79
CA SER A 100 17.25 -6.62 3.13
C SER A 100 16.81 -5.74 4.33
N VAL A 101 15.70 -4.99 4.23
CA VAL A 101 15.18 -4.17 5.34
C VAL A 101 14.33 -5.03 6.27
N PRO A 102 14.71 -5.22 7.55
CA PRO A 102 13.96 -6.02 8.50
C PRO A 102 12.51 -5.56 8.63
N GLY A 103 11.57 -6.50 8.75
CA GLY A 103 10.16 -6.18 8.92
C GLY A 103 9.42 -5.76 7.65
N THR A 104 10.10 -5.65 6.49
CA THR A 104 9.44 -5.43 5.19
C THR A 104 9.23 -6.73 4.43
N SER A 105 8.25 -6.77 3.54
CA SER A 105 8.06 -7.92 2.65
C SER A 105 7.40 -7.50 1.34
N CYS A 106 7.70 -8.21 0.26
CA CYS A 106 6.96 -8.12 -0.99
C CYS A 106 6.17 -9.41 -1.19
N ALA A 107 4.88 -9.30 -1.51
CA ALA A 107 4.06 -10.45 -1.84
C ALA A 107 4.63 -11.11 -3.11
N GLY A 108 4.85 -12.42 -3.06
CA GLY A 108 5.25 -13.19 -4.24
C GLY A 108 4.07 -13.44 -5.17
N VAL A 109 4.36 -13.99 -6.36
CA VAL A 109 3.32 -14.50 -7.27
C VAL A 109 2.45 -15.52 -6.53
N GLY A 110 1.13 -15.40 -6.68
CA GLY A 110 0.14 -16.31 -6.10
C GLY A 110 -0.23 -16.03 -4.64
N LYS A 111 0.43 -15.08 -3.96
CA LYS A 111 0.06 -14.68 -2.60
C LYS A 111 -1.23 -13.87 -2.61
N LEU A 112 -2.08 -14.09 -1.61
CA LEU A 112 -3.30 -13.32 -1.39
C LEU A 112 -2.99 -12.10 -0.52
N VAL A 113 -3.59 -10.97 -0.87
CA VAL A 113 -3.52 -9.73 -0.11
C VAL A 113 -4.91 -9.12 -0.05
N THR A 114 -5.35 -8.74 1.14
CA THR A 114 -6.63 -8.05 1.33
C THR A 114 -6.53 -6.62 0.81
N VAL A 115 -7.26 -6.29 -0.26
CA VAL A 115 -7.20 -4.97 -0.92
C VAL A 115 -8.54 -4.24 -0.75
N PRO A 116 -8.54 -2.96 -0.31
CA PRO A 116 -9.76 -2.17 -0.20
C PRO A 116 -10.34 -1.78 -1.56
N MET A 117 -11.66 -1.66 -1.63
CA MET A 117 -12.36 -1.20 -2.82
C MET A 117 -11.99 0.26 -3.13
N PRO A 118 -11.60 0.60 -4.37
CA PRO A 118 -11.41 1.99 -4.79
C PRO A 118 -12.64 2.86 -4.49
N GLY A 119 -12.43 4.14 -4.22
CA GLY A 119 -13.48 5.07 -3.78
C GLY A 119 -13.93 4.92 -2.32
N ARG A 120 -13.57 3.84 -1.62
CA ARG A 120 -13.89 3.62 -0.19
C ARG A 120 -12.68 3.99 0.69
N ALA A 121 -12.43 5.29 0.83
CA ALA A 121 -11.24 5.84 1.49
C ALA A 121 -11.36 6.06 3.02
N ARG A 122 -12.43 5.59 3.67
CA ARG A 122 -12.67 5.95 5.08
C ARG A 122 -12.13 4.89 6.06
N PRO A 123 -11.34 5.29 7.09
CA PRO A 123 -10.77 4.39 8.09
C PRO A 123 -11.79 3.58 8.91
N ASP A 124 -13.04 4.04 8.97
CA ASP A 124 -14.15 3.43 9.73
C ASP A 124 -14.84 2.28 8.99
N THR A 125 -14.47 1.99 7.74
CA THR A 125 -15.19 1.04 6.87
C THR A 125 -14.61 -0.37 6.80
N GLY A 126 -13.49 -0.67 7.46
CA GLY A 126 -12.92 -2.02 7.46
C GLY A 126 -11.47 -2.10 7.98
N PRO A 127 -10.90 -3.32 8.02
CA PRO A 127 -9.54 -3.57 8.48
C PRO A 127 -8.46 -3.03 7.52
N VAL A 128 -8.84 -2.70 6.29
CA VAL A 128 -7.97 -2.07 5.30
C VAL A 128 -8.63 -0.84 4.70
N HIS A 129 -7.87 0.22 4.45
CA HIS A 129 -8.38 1.43 3.79
C HIS A 129 -7.30 2.13 2.97
N TRP A 130 -7.71 2.81 1.90
CA TRP A 130 -6.81 3.62 1.08
C TRP A 130 -6.27 4.82 1.85
N VAL A 131 -4.94 4.99 1.82
CA VAL A 131 -4.22 6.16 2.33
C VAL A 131 -3.85 7.08 1.17
N VAL A 132 -3.35 6.47 0.09
CA VAL A 132 -3.19 7.08 -1.22
C VAL A 132 -4.07 6.26 -2.18
N PRO A 133 -5.26 6.76 -2.60
CA PRO A 133 -6.08 6.12 -3.62
C PRO A 133 -5.34 5.92 -4.95
N MET A 134 -5.88 5.04 -5.78
CA MET A 134 -5.42 4.85 -7.15
C MET A 134 -5.78 6.05 -8.02
N ASP A 135 -4.81 6.56 -8.78
CA ASP A 135 -5.04 7.61 -9.78
C ASP A 135 -5.55 7.08 -11.13
N GLY A 136 -5.62 5.74 -11.26
CA GLY A 136 -6.23 5.04 -12.38
C GLY A 136 -5.78 3.59 -12.46
N PRO A 137 -6.27 2.83 -13.45
CA PRO A 137 -5.80 1.47 -13.72
C PRO A 137 -4.29 1.43 -13.92
N GLY A 138 -3.59 0.56 -13.19
CA GLY A 138 -2.14 0.36 -13.36
C GLY A 138 -1.24 1.52 -12.95
N ALA A 139 -1.77 2.61 -12.38
CA ALA A 139 -0.96 3.64 -11.74
C ALA A 139 -0.39 3.07 -10.43
N LEU A 140 0.78 2.45 -10.49
CA LEU A 140 1.41 1.73 -9.37
C LEU A 140 2.60 2.51 -8.80
N CYS A 141 2.93 2.27 -7.54
CA CYS A 141 4.08 2.88 -6.89
C CYS A 141 5.40 2.44 -7.53
N SER A 142 6.39 3.32 -7.47
CA SER A 142 7.77 2.98 -7.82
C SER A 142 8.38 2.03 -6.76
N PRO A 143 8.85 0.81 -7.14
CA PRO A 143 9.50 -0.08 -6.18
C PRO A 143 10.75 0.52 -5.53
N VAL A 144 11.47 1.37 -6.27
CA VAL A 144 12.70 2.02 -5.80
C VAL A 144 12.38 3.04 -4.71
N GLU A 145 11.37 3.88 -4.92
CA GLU A 145 10.95 4.89 -3.94
C GLU A 145 10.41 4.24 -2.66
N VAL A 146 9.60 3.18 -2.81
CA VAL A 146 9.11 2.40 -1.66
C VAL A 146 10.28 1.78 -0.88
N ALA A 147 11.32 1.28 -1.56
CA ALA A 147 12.52 0.78 -0.91
C ALA A 147 13.31 1.90 -0.20
N GLN A 148 13.40 3.10 -0.78
CA GLN A 148 14.05 4.24 -0.14
C GLN A 148 13.34 4.63 1.17
N ILE A 149 12.01 4.70 1.17
CA ILE A 149 11.22 4.93 2.39
C ILE A 149 11.51 3.85 3.44
N ALA A 150 11.53 2.58 3.04
CA ALA A 150 11.81 1.48 3.94
C ALA A 150 13.17 1.62 4.64
N HIS A 151 14.24 1.86 3.86
CA HIS A 151 15.59 1.99 4.39
C HIS A 151 15.74 3.23 5.28
N ALA A 152 15.27 4.38 4.82
CA ALA A 152 15.40 5.63 5.56
C ALA A 152 14.56 5.61 6.86
N GLY A 153 13.35 5.05 6.79
CA GLY A 153 12.49 4.85 7.97
C GLY A 153 13.13 3.92 8.98
N TYR A 154 13.62 2.75 8.56
CA TYR A 154 14.32 1.80 9.43
C TYR A 154 15.56 2.45 10.09
N ALA A 155 16.39 3.14 9.31
CA ALA A 155 17.56 3.85 9.85
C ALA A 155 17.15 4.89 10.91
N ARG A 156 16.06 5.62 10.68
CA ARG A 156 15.56 6.64 11.62
C ARG A 156 15.12 6.03 12.96
N VAL A 157 14.52 4.84 12.93
CA VAL A 157 14.11 4.10 14.12
C VAL A 157 15.32 3.65 14.93
N ILE A 158 16.27 2.99 14.28
CA ILE A 158 17.49 2.51 14.95
C ILE A 158 18.27 3.66 15.60
N LEU A 159 18.34 4.81 14.94
CA LEU A 159 19.00 6.00 15.50
C LEU A 159 18.26 6.58 16.71
N ARG A 160 16.93 6.49 16.76
CA ARG A 160 16.14 6.95 17.92
C ARG A 160 16.33 6.03 19.12
N GLU A 161 16.22 4.72 18.91
CA GLU A 161 16.44 3.72 19.96
C GLU A 161 17.83 3.86 20.61
N ARG A 162 18.87 4.12 19.80
CA ARG A 162 20.22 4.37 20.33
C ARG A 162 20.32 5.61 21.20
N ALA A 163 19.65 6.70 20.81
CA ALA A 163 19.67 7.97 21.55
C ALA A 163 18.84 7.93 22.85
N GLU A 164 17.87 7.01 22.96
CA GLU A 164 17.07 6.81 24.17
C GLU A 164 17.79 5.94 25.23
N HIS A 165 18.88 5.27 24.82
CA HIS A 165 19.67 4.37 25.66
C HIS A 165 21.02 4.96 26.10
N GLU A 166 21.29 6.23 25.76
CA GLU A 166 22.47 7.02 26.14
C GLU A 166 22.09 8.09 27.18
#